data_AF-A0A0H5Q0N7-F1
#
_entry.id   AF-A0A0H5Q0N7-F1
#
_cell.length_a   1.000
_cell.length_b   1.000
_cell.length_c   1.000
_cell.angle_alpha   90.00
_cell.angle_beta   90.00
_cell.angle_gamma   90.00
#
_symmetry.space_group_name_H-M   'P 1'
#
loop_
_entity.id
_entity.type
_entity.pdbx_description
1 polymer ?
#
loop_
_entity_poly.entity_id
_entity_poly.type
_entity_poly.pdbx_seq_one_letter_code
_entity_poly.pdbx_strand_id
1 'polypeptide(L)' 'MSKVVSQIRYDELSDRMVLDGRDLHCGDCFEVLVCNGLNGSRPEWIETRIEYGEVWFLVGLSGYQISGLFARW' A
#
# COMPACT_ATOMS: atom_id res chain seq x y z
N MET A 1 -19.54 0.12 -5.35
CA MET A 1 -19.04 0.85 -4.17
C MET A 1 -17.93 1.78 -4.64
N SER A 2 -17.89 3.03 -4.18
CA SER A 2 -16.77 3.93 -4.47
C SER A 2 -15.55 3.46 -3.68
N LYS A 3 -14.42 3.25 -4.36
CA LYS A 3 -13.16 2.91 -3.69
C LYS A 3 -12.72 4.08 -2.82
N VAL A 4 -12.43 3.84 -1.55
CA VAL A 4 -11.92 4.87 -0.64
C VAL A 4 -10.42 4.99 -0.85
N VAL A 5 -9.94 6.20 -1.14
CA VAL A 5 -8.51 6.48 -1.29
C VAL A 5 -7.99 7.07 0.01
N SER A 6 -6.97 6.45 0.59
CA SER A 6 -6.27 6.96 1.78
C SER A 6 -4.77 6.69 1.65
N GLN A 7 -3.96 7.37 2.47
CA GLN A 7 -2.56 6.99 2.65
C GLN A 7 -2.44 5.78 3.56
N ILE A 8 -1.48 4.91 3.25
CA ILE A 8 -1.00 3.88 4.17
C ILE A 8 -0.12 4.56 5.22
N ARG A 9 -0.31 4.21 6.49
CA ARG A 9 0.47 4.75 7.62
C ARG A 9 0.98 3.62 8.47
N TYR A 10 2.15 3.81 9.09
CA TYR A 10 2.61 2.91 10.14
C TYR A 10 2.07 3.38 11.49
N ASP A 11 1.49 2.47 12.25
CA ASP A 11 1.09 2.68 13.64
C ASP A 11 2.10 2.01 14.57
N GLU A 12 2.83 2.83 15.32
CA GLU A 12 3.88 2.39 16.26
C GLU A 12 3.31 1.62 17.45
N LEU A 13 2.03 1.83 17.81
CA LEU A 13 1.42 1.15 18.96
C LEU A 13 1.10 -0.31 18.66
N SER A 14 0.60 -0.59 17.45
CA SER A 14 0.25 -1.94 17.01
C SER A 14 1.36 -2.64 16.23
N ASP A 15 2.41 -1.92 15.83
CA ASP A 15 3.45 -2.38 14.88
C ASP A 15 2.84 -2.85 13.55
N ARG A 16 1.87 -2.07 13.04
CA ARG A 16 1.12 -2.41 11.81
C ARG A 16 1.09 -1.28 10.82
N MET A 17 0.87 -1.66 9.56
CA MET A 17 0.41 -0.71 8.55
C MET A 17 -1.10 -0.54 8.67
N VAL A 18 -1.59 0.67 8.44
CA VAL A 18 -2.98 1.07 8.56
C VAL A 18 -3.42 1.75 7.27
N LEU A 19 -4.58 1.38 6.75
CA LEU A 19 -5.19 2.01 5.59
C LEU A 19 -6.67 2.28 5.86
N ASP A 20 -7.11 3.54 5.67
CA ASP A 20 -8.47 4.00 5.99
C ASP A 20 -8.92 3.65 7.42
N GLY A 21 -8.00 3.80 8.39
CA GLY A 21 -8.25 3.52 9.80
C GLY A 21 -8.37 2.04 10.16
N ARG A 22 -7.99 1.13 9.25
CA ARG A 22 -7.99 -0.32 9.48
C ARG A 22 -6.57 -0.86 9.43
N ASP A 23 -6.26 -1.74 10.38
CA ASP A 23 -5.02 -2.51 10.38
C ASP A 23 -4.95 -3.40 9.15
N LEU A 24 -3.78 -3.41 8.53
CA LEU A 24 -3.43 -4.30 7.43
C LEU A 24 -2.87 -5.62 7.99
N HIS A 25 -3.32 -6.72 7.40
CA HIS A 25 -2.86 -8.07 7.70
C HIS A 25 -2.18 -8.70 6.49
N CYS A 26 -1.22 -9.59 6.76
CA CYS A 26 -0.62 -10.40 5.70
C CYS A 26 -1.71 -11.10 4.89
N GLY A 27 -1.67 -10.94 3.59
CA GLY A 27 -2.69 -11.47 2.69
C GLY A 27 -3.69 -10.44 2.17
N ASP A 28 -3.80 -9.26 2.79
CA ASP A 28 -4.72 -8.21 2.32
C ASP A 28 -4.30 -7.67 0.95
N CYS A 29 -5.26 -7.62 0.02
CA CYS A 29 -5.07 -7.10 -1.32
C CYS A 29 -5.76 -5.74 -1.50
N PHE A 30 -5.07 -4.80 -2.14
CA PHE A 30 -5.56 -3.47 -2.46
C PHE A 30 -4.76 -2.89 -3.63
N GLU A 31 -5.18 -1.74 -4.17
CA GLU A 31 -4.43 -1.05 -5.22
C GLU A 31 -3.62 0.10 -4.62
N VAL A 32 -2.38 0.28 -5.10
CA VAL A 32 -1.50 1.40 -4.73
C VAL A 32 -1.26 2.28 -5.94
N LEU A 33 -1.30 3.60 -5.74
CA LEU A 33 -0.96 4.57 -6.78
C LEU A 33 0.56 4.74 -6.85
N VAL A 34 1.15 4.33 -7.98
CA VAL A 34 2.60 4.43 -8.19
C VAL A 34 2.95 5.18 -9.46
N CYS A 35 4.08 5.90 -9.43
CA CYS A 35 4.71 6.47 -10.61
C CYS A 35 5.87 5.55 -11.02
N ASN A 36 5.58 4.50 -11.77
CA ASN A 36 6.55 3.47 -12.14
C ASN A 36 7.36 3.78 -13.42
N GLY A 37 7.03 4.87 -14.13
CA GLY A 37 7.69 5.27 -15.39
C GLY A 37 7.29 4.43 -16.61
N LEU A 38 6.49 3.38 -16.44
CA LEU A 38 6.09 2.46 -17.52
C LEU A 38 5.01 3.07 -18.42
N ASN A 39 4.23 4.00 -17.89
CA ASN A 39 3.22 4.78 -18.61
C ASN A 39 3.58 6.28 -18.63
N GLY A 40 4.86 6.54 -18.91
CA GLY A 40 5.43 7.88 -18.85
C GLY A 40 5.39 8.45 -17.42
N SER A 41 4.95 9.70 -17.27
CA SER A 41 4.84 10.39 -15.97
C SER A 41 3.48 10.22 -15.28
N ARG A 42 2.60 9.36 -15.82
CA ARG A 42 1.25 9.17 -15.26
C ARG A 42 1.28 8.16 -14.12
N PRO A 43 0.67 8.49 -12.96
CA PRO A 43 0.47 7.51 -11.90
C PRO A 43 -0.50 6.40 -12.33
N GLU A 44 -0.26 5.19 -11.84
CA GLU A 44 -1.09 4.02 -12.11
C GLU A 44 -1.51 3.32 -10.81
N TRP A 45 -2.72 2.77 -10.80
CA TRP A 45 -3.18 1.91 -9.72
C TRP A 45 -2.72 0.48 -9.98
N ILE A 46 -1.87 -0.04 -9.12
CA ILE A 46 -1.31 -1.38 -9.22
C ILE A 46 -1.86 -2.23 -8.08
N GLU A 47 -2.47 -3.37 -8.42
CA GLU A 47 -2.90 -4.35 -7.44
C GLU A 47 -1.69 -4.97 -6.74
N THR A 48 -1.74 -5.02 -5.42
CA THR A 48 -0.68 -5.57 -4.59
C THR A 48 -1.27 -6.33 -3.41
N ARG A 49 -0.39 -7.03 -2.69
CA ARG A 49 -0.69 -7.73 -1.46
C ARG A 49 0.34 -7.34 -0.42
N ILE A 50 -0.12 -6.98 0.78
CA ILE A 50 0.78 -6.70 1.90
C ILE A 50 1.18 -7.99 2.61
N GLU A 51 2.44 -8.05 3.00
CA GLU A 51 3.04 -9.16 3.74
C GLU A 51 4.01 -8.62 4.80
N TYR A 52 4.36 -9.47 5.76
CA TYR A 52 5.33 -9.16 6.81
C TYR A 52 6.46 -10.19 6.81
N GLY A 53 7.70 -9.69 6.79
CA GLY A 53 8.94 -10.46 6.94
C GLY A 53 9.81 -9.83 8.04
N GLU A 54 11.01 -9.37 7.67
CA GLU A 54 11.81 -8.51 8.56
C GLU A 54 11.20 -7.12 8.73
N VAL A 55 10.48 -6.66 7.70
CA VAL A 55 9.69 -5.43 7.68
C VAL A 55 8.38 -5.70 6.93
N TRP A 56 7.40 -4.82 7.09
CA TRP A 56 6.24 -4.78 6.20
C TRP A 56 6.68 -4.52 4.75
N PHE A 57 6.11 -5.23 3.78
CA PHE A 57 6.41 -5.06 2.35
C PHE A 57 5.18 -5.32 1.45
N LEU A 58 5.25 -4.80 0.23
CA LEU A 58 4.21 -4.95 -0.79
C LEU A 58 4.71 -5.87 -1.91
N VAL A 59 4.01 -6.97 -2.14
CA VAL A 59 4.34 -7.92 -3.20
C VAL A 59 4.15 -7.25 -4.57
N GLY A 60 5.18 -7.29 -5.41
CA GLY A 60 5.18 -6.67 -6.74
C GLY A 60 5.56 -5.18 -6.77
N LEU A 61 5.78 -4.56 -5.61
CA LEU A 61 6.20 -3.15 -5.47
C LEU A 61 7.50 -3.04 -4.66
N SER A 62 8.50 -3.84 -5.03
CA SER A 62 9.81 -3.85 -4.37
C SER A 62 10.50 -2.47 -4.42
N GLY A 63 11.08 -2.06 -3.28
CA GLY A 63 11.83 -0.81 -3.17
C GLY A 63 11.00 0.44 -2.86
N TYR A 64 9.66 0.33 -2.80
CA TYR A 64 8.81 1.43 -2.36
C TYR A 64 8.78 1.54 -0.84
N GLN A 65 8.90 2.76 -0.32
CA GLN A 65 8.54 3.06 1.06
C GLN A 65 7.02 3.04 1.19
N ILE A 66 6.48 2.18 2.05
CA ILE A 66 5.04 1.89 2.12
C ILE A 66 4.28 3.04 2.76
N SER A 67 4.80 3.55 3.87
CA SER A 67 4.21 4.67 4.59
C SER A 67 4.17 5.91 3.70
N GLY A 68 2.97 6.46 3.51
CA GLY A 68 2.70 7.64 2.68
C GLY A 68 2.20 7.33 1.27
N LEU A 69 2.26 6.08 0.81
CA LEU A 69 1.65 5.69 -0.47
C LEU A 69 0.14 5.83 -0.39
N PHE A 70 -0.46 6.33 -1.48
CA PHE A 70 -1.92 6.34 -1.62
C PHE A 70 -2.40 4.97 -2.09
N ALA A 71 -3.42 4.44 -1.43
CA ALA A 71 -4.00 3.15 -1.73
C ALA A 71 -5.52 3.19 -1.66
N ARG A 72 -6.16 2.17 -2.25
CA ARG A 72 -7.61 2.02 -2.27
C ARG A 72 -8.03 0.55 -2.31
N TRP A 73 -9.22 0.28 -1.78
CA TRP A 73 -9.92 -1.00 -1.83
C TRP A 73 -11.27 -0.80 -2.53
#